data_AF-A0A7T3AEV5-F1
#
_entry.id   AF-A0A7T3AEV5-F1
#
_cell.length_a   1.000
_cell.length_b   1.000
_cell.length_c   1.000
_cell.angle_alpha   90.00
_cell.angle_beta   90.00
_cell.angle_gamma   90.00
#
_symmetry.space_group_name_H-M   'P 1'
#
loop_
_entity.id
_entity.type
_entity.pdbx_description
1 polymer ?
#
loop_
_entity_poly.entity_id
_entity_poly.type
_entity_poly.pdbx_seq_one_letter_code
_entity_poly.pdbx_strand_id
1 'polypeptide(L)'
;MTHPIRPLRCPLWRMLTIRYQREPFSGEGARLHGGRWNPPGVAALYLGTDHATAIAEFYQSLARPGTLAPYRLDATAIADLTDGRGGACDDNVARAMAAP
;
A
#
# COMPACT_ATOMS: atom_id res chain seq x y z
N MET A 1 -15.08 14.23 2.75
CA MET A 1 -15.91 13.11 3.25
C MET A 1 -15.15 12.45 4.38
N THR A 2 -15.79 12.14 5.52
CA THR A 2 -15.11 11.52 6.67
C THR A 2 -15.16 10.00 6.52
N HIS A 3 -14.00 9.36 6.39
CA HIS A 3 -13.90 7.91 6.36
C HIS A 3 -13.79 7.36 7.80
N PRO A 4 -14.38 6.20 8.11
CA PRO A 4 -14.23 5.60 9.42
C PRO A 4 -12.75 5.27 9.67
N ILE A 5 -12.24 5.68 10.84
CA ILE A 5 -10.89 5.35 11.30
C ILE A 5 -10.99 4.18 12.28
N ARG A 6 -10.29 3.08 12.01
CA ARG A 6 -10.37 1.85 12.82
C ARG A 6 -8.97 1.28 13.10
N PRO A 7 -8.75 0.64 14.25
CA PRO A 7 -7.54 -0.13 14.46
C PRO A 7 -7.53 -1.37 13.54
N LEU A 8 -6.35 -1.78 13.08
CA LEU A 8 -6.16 -2.98 12.26
C LEU A 8 -4.87 -3.71 12.66
N ARG A 9 -5.01 -4.99 12.97
CA ARG A 9 -3.91 -5.91 13.26
C ARG A 9 -4.10 -7.17 12.42
N CYS A 10 -3.26 -7.38 11.42
CA CYS A 10 -3.36 -8.52 10.53
C CYS A 10 -2.02 -8.85 9.85
N PRO A 11 -1.84 -10.10 9.38
CA PRO A 11 -0.80 -10.39 8.41
C PRO A 11 -1.13 -9.72 7.07
N LEU A 12 -0.09 -9.27 6.38
CA LEU A 12 -0.17 -8.68 5.06
C LEU A 12 0.92 -9.25 4.15
N TRP A 13 0.76 -9.08 2.84
CA TRP A 13 1.66 -9.61 1.83
C TRP A 13 1.99 -8.56 0.77
N ARG A 14 3.24 -8.59 0.29
CA ARG A 14 3.68 -7.78 -0.85
C ARG A 14 4.53 -8.64 -1.77
N MET A 15 4.32 -8.49 -3.07
CA MET A 15 5.25 -9.00 -4.06
C MET A 15 6.29 -7.92 -4.38
N LEU A 16 7.56 -8.20 -4.11
CA LEU A 16 8.69 -7.30 -4.37
C LEU A 16 9.32 -7.63 -5.71
N THR A 17 9.70 -6.61 -6.48
CA THR A 17 10.60 -6.83 -7.62
C THR A 17 11.99 -7.21 -7.10
N ILE A 18 12.76 -7.93 -7.93
CA ILE A 18 14.14 -8.34 -7.61
C ILE A 18 15.02 -7.16 -7.16
N ARG A 19 14.77 -5.95 -7.70
CA ARG A 19 15.46 -4.71 -7.31
C ARG A 19 15.31 -4.40 -5.82
N TYR A 20 14.12 -4.60 -5.24
CA TYR A 20 13.80 -4.20 -3.87
C TYR A 20 13.72 -5.37 -2.89
N GLN A 21 14.10 -6.59 -3.30
CA GLN A 21 13.99 -7.79 -2.45
C GLN A 21 14.78 -7.70 -1.13
N ARG A 22 15.86 -6.89 -1.09
CA ARG A 22 16.69 -6.66 0.11
C ARG A 22 16.24 -5.44 0.92
N GLU A 23 15.25 -4.70 0.44
CA GLU A 23 14.71 -3.50 1.06
C GLU A 23 13.18 -3.59 1.11
N PRO A 24 12.62 -4.55 1.89
CA PRO A 24 11.19 -4.86 1.86
C PRO A 24 10.29 -3.69 2.28
N PHE A 25 10.82 -2.73 3.04
CA PHE A 25 10.12 -1.51 3.45
C PHE A 25 10.34 -0.33 2.52
N SER A 26 11.04 -0.52 1.38
CA SER A 26 11.22 0.55 0.40
C SER A 26 9.90 0.86 -0.31
N GLY A 27 9.49 2.13 -0.22
CA GLY A 27 8.38 2.72 -0.98
C GLY A 27 8.83 3.44 -2.24
N GLU A 28 10.09 3.28 -2.66
CA GLU A 28 10.72 4.09 -3.70
C GLU A 28 10.04 3.97 -5.06
N GLY A 29 9.63 2.77 -5.45
CA GLY A 29 8.89 2.58 -6.71
C GLY A 29 7.58 3.37 -6.74
N ALA A 30 6.83 3.36 -5.62
CA ALA A 30 5.60 4.13 -5.48
C ALA A 30 5.90 5.64 -5.42
N ARG A 31 7.01 6.05 -4.81
CA ARG A 31 7.45 7.45 -4.80
C ARG A 31 7.76 7.96 -6.20
N LEU A 32 8.48 7.18 -7.01
CA LEU A 32 8.90 7.58 -8.36
C LEU A 32 7.74 7.64 -9.34
N HIS A 33 6.84 6.67 -9.29
CA HIS A 33 5.79 6.50 -10.31
C HIS A 33 4.39 6.88 -9.83
N GLY A 34 4.21 7.13 -8.54
CA GLY A 34 2.89 7.22 -7.93
C GLY A 34 2.16 5.88 -7.92
N GLY A 35 0.91 5.91 -7.49
CA GLY A 35 -0.03 4.81 -7.60
C GLY A 35 -1.44 5.30 -7.32
N ARG A 36 -2.41 4.36 -7.22
CA ARG A 36 -3.82 4.70 -6.98
C ARG A 36 -4.02 5.55 -5.72
N TRP A 37 -3.20 5.31 -4.70
CA TRP A 37 -3.36 5.88 -3.36
C TRP A 37 -2.22 6.80 -2.93
N ASN A 38 -1.26 7.10 -3.80
CA ASN A 38 -0.17 8.03 -3.50
C ASN A 38 0.28 8.79 -4.76
N PRO A 39 0.47 10.11 -4.69
CA PRO A 39 1.01 10.87 -5.82
C PRO A 39 2.52 10.57 -6.00
N PRO A 40 3.08 10.83 -7.19
CA PRO A 40 4.52 10.89 -7.35
C PRO A 40 5.17 11.85 -6.34
N GLY A 41 6.34 11.49 -5.83
CA GLY A 41 7.03 12.19 -4.76
C GLY A 41 6.74 11.65 -3.35
N VAL A 42 5.65 10.90 -3.15
CA VAL A 42 5.26 10.34 -1.84
C VAL A 42 5.49 8.83 -1.84
N ALA A 43 6.35 8.34 -0.93
CA ALA A 43 6.63 6.92 -0.78
C ALA A 43 5.44 6.20 -0.13
N ALA A 44 5.10 5.00 -0.62
CA ALA A 44 4.03 4.17 -0.09
C ALA A 44 4.34 2.67 -0.23
N LEU A 45 3.75 1.86 0.66
CA LEU A 45 3.77 0.40 0.57
C LEU A 45 2.38 -0.10 0.17
N TYR A 46 2.30 -0.83 -0.93
CA TYR A 46 1.09 -1.54 -1.36
C TYR A 46 1.13 -2.97 -0.81
N LEU A 47 0.19 -3.27 0.08
CA LEU A 47 0.11 -4.53 0.80
C LEU A 47 -1.29 -5.14 0.62
N GLY A 48 -1.38 -6.44 0.41
CA GLY A 48 -2.64 -7.19 0.36
C GLY A 48 -2.89 -7.96 1.66
N THR A 49 -4.16 -8.17 2.03
CA THR A 49 -4.59 -9.06 3.13
C THR A 49 -4.74 -10.52 2.71
N ASP A 50 -4.44 -10.82 1.46
CA ASP A 50 -4.38 -12.17 0.92
C ASP A 50 -3.16 -12.30 0.00
N HIS A 51 -2.42 -13.40 0.14
CA HIS A 51 -1.19 -13.63 -0.60
C HIS A 51 -1.44 -13.89 -2.09
N ALA A 52 -2.52 -14.60 -2.43
CA ALA A 52 -2.87 -14.87 -3.82
C ALA A 52 -3.25 -13.58 -4.55
N THR A 53 -3.97 -12.70 -3.88
CA THR A 53 -4.30 -11.35 -4.37
C THR A 53 -3.05 -10.49 -4.57
N ALA A 54 -2.12 -10.48 -3.61
CA ALA A 54 -0.87 -9.72 -3.74
C ALA A 54 -0.01 -10.20 -4.92
N ILE A 55 -0.01 -11.50 -5.20
CA ILE A 55 0.63 -12.10 -6.37
C ILE A 55 -0.09 -11.68 -7.66
N ALA A 56 -1.42 -11.79 -7.70
CA ALA A 56 -2.22 -11.46 -8.87
C ALA A 56 -2.05 -9.99 -9.29
N GLU A 57 -2.09 -9.05 -8.34
CA GLU A 57 -1.86 -7.62 -8.56
C GLU A 57 -0.49 -7.36 -9.21
N PHE A 58 0.56 -8.03 -8.73
CA PHE A 58 1.90 -7.88 -9.31
C PHE A 58 1.99 -8.34 -10.76
N TYR A 59 1.25 -9.40 -11.10
CA TYR A 59 1.20 -10.00 -12.43
C TYR A 59 0.15 -9.40 -13.37
N GLN A 60 -0.57 -8.34 -12.98
CA GLN A 60 -1.41 -7.57 -13.92
C GLN A 60 -0.58 -6.89 -15.02
N SER A 61 0.72 -6.67 -14.75
CA SER A 61 1.70 -6.18 -15.71
C SER A 61 2.52 -7.32 -16.33
N LEU A 62 3.51 -6.99 -17.17
CA LEU A 62 4.40 -7.99 -17.76
C LEU A 62 5.00 -8.91 -16.67
N ALA A 63 4.82 -10.22 -16.86
CA ALA A 63 5.29 -11.22 -15.92
C ALA A 63 6.80 -11.14 -15.73
N ARG A 64 7.21 -11.09 -14.46
CA ARG A 64 8.61 -10.96 -14.03
C ARG A 64 8.82 -11.73 -12.72
N PRO A 65 10.03 -12.21 -12.43
CA PRO A 65 10.32 -12.81 -11.14
C PRO A 65 10.19 -11.77 -10.03
N GLY A 66 9.76 -12.23 -8.86
CA GLY A 66 9.64 -11.41 -7.66
C GLY A 66 9.64 -12.25 -6.40
N THR A 67 9.74 -11.58 -5.26
CA THR A 67 9.80 -12.20 -3.93
C THR A 67 8.55 -11.85 -3.17
N LEU A 68 7.79 -12.86 -2.74
CA LEU A 68 6.66 -12.67 -1.83
C LEU A 68 7.19 -12.44 -0.41
N ALA A 69 6.90 -11.28 0.15
CA ALA A 69 7.29 -10.90 1.50
C ALA A 69 6.06 -10.81 2.41
N PRO A 70 6.07 -11.47 3.60
CA PRO A 70 5.06 -11.29 4.61
C PRO A 70 5.36 -10.08 5.51
N TYR A 71 4.31 -9.43 5.98
CA TYR A 71 4.34 -8.30 6.90
C TYR A 71 3.36 -8.54 8.03
N ARG A 72 3.60 -7.90 9.17
CA ARG A 72 2.62 -7.79 10.26
C ARG A 72 2.27 -6.33 10.42
N LEU A 73 1.00 -6.01 10.26
CA LEU A 73 0.49 -4.68 10.54
C LEU A 73 -0.01 -4.61 11.97
N ASP A 74 0.38 -3.54 12.65
CA ASP A 74 -0.19 -3.13 13.92
C ASP A 74 -0.45 -1.62 13.85
N ALA A 75 -1.69 -1.26 13.49
CA ALA A 75 -2.12 0.12 13.37
C ALA A 75 -3.26 0.41 14.33
N THR A 76 -3.16 1.52 15.06
CA THR A 76 -4.20 2.02 15.95
C THR A 76 -5.29 2.79 15.21
N ALA A 77 -4.97 3.32 14.03
CA ALA A 77 -5.85 4.14 13.22
C ALA A 77 -5.57 3.93 11.72
N ILE A 78 -6.53 3.34 11.01
CA ILE A 78 -6.53 3.20 9.55
C ILE A 78 -7.85 3.70 8.99
N ALA A 79 -7.78 4.50 7.93
CA ALA A 79 -8.94 4.85 7.12
C ALA A 79 -9.50 3.61 6.43
N ASP A 80 -10.70 3.20 6.83
CA ASP A 80 -11.41 2.08 6.27
C ASP A 80 -12.25 2.56 5.07
N LEU A 81 -11.79 2.21 3.87
CA LEU A 81 -12.40 2.57 2.58
C LEU A 81 -13.15 1.38 1.95
N THR A 82 -13.42 0.33 2.71
CA THR A 82 -14.00 -0.92 2.19
C THR A 82 -15.51 -0.83 1.92
N ASP A 83 -16.15 0.27 2.32
CA ASP A 83 -17.57 0.55 2.08
C ASP A 83 -17.87 1.07 0.66
N GLY A 84 -16.85 1.14 -0.21
CA GLY A 84 -16.96 1.60 -1.59
C GLY A 84 -17.05 3.12 -1.74
N ARG A 85 -16.85 3.89 -0.66
CA ARG A 85 -16.90 5.36 -0.68
C ARG A 85 -15.53 6.03 -0.78
N GLY A 86 -14.44 5.25 -0.82
CA GLY A 86 -13.09 5.75 -1.02
C GLY A 86 -12.87 6.29 -2.44
N GLY A 87 -12.28 7.49 -2.54
CA GLY A 87 -11.85 8.11 -3.81
C GLY A 87 -10.33 8.07 -3.96
N ALA A 88 -9.79 8.40 -5.15
CA ALA A 88 -8.34 8.49 -5.35
C ALA A 88 -7.68 9.53 -4.41
N CYS A 89 -6.35 9.43 -4.23
CA CYS A 89 -5.60 10.35 -3.38
C CYS A 89 -5.90 11.83 -3.70
N ASP A 90 -6.28 12.59 -2.67
CA ASP A 90 -6.67 13.99 -2.74
C ASP A 90 -5.95 14.81 -1.63
N ASP A 91 -6.29 16.10 -1.52
CA ASP A 91 -5.70 17.01 -0.53
C ASP A 91 -5.96 16.60 0.93
N ASN A 92 -6.94 15.72 1.18
CA ASN A 92 -7.23 15.24 2.53
C ASN A 92 -6.15 14.27 3.02
N VAL A 93 -5.58 13.45 2.12
CA VAL A 93 -4.44 12.56 2.44
C VAL A 93 -3.22 13.39 2.81
N ALA A 94 -2.93 14.47 2.08
CA ALA A 94 -1.83 15.37 2.38
C ALA A 94 -1.98 16.02 3.77
N ARG A 95 -3.20 16.44 4.14
CA ARG A 95 -3.50 16.95 5.49
C ARG A 95 -3.33 15.90 6.59
N ALA A 96 -3.75 14.65 6.35
CA ALA A 96 -3.60 13.57 7.33
C ALA A 96 -2.12 13.23 7.60
N MET A 97 -1.28 13.25 6.56
CA MET A 97 0.16 13.00 6.67
C MET A 97 0.93 14.15 7.33
N ALA A 98 0.34 15.34 7.42
CA ALA A 98 0.90 16.52 8.08
C ALA A 98 0.43 16.68 9.54
N ALA A 99 -0.51 15.85 9.99
CA ALA A 99 -0.92 15.82 11.38
C ALA A 99 0.18 15.15 12.24
N PRO A 100 0.50 15.71 13.42
CA PRO A 100 1.60 15.26 14.27
C PRO A 100 1.40 13.83 14.82
#